data_AF-A0A368EWD5-F1
#
_entry.id   AF-A0A368EWD5-F1
#
_cell.length_a   1.000
_cell.length_b   1.000
_cell.length_c   1.000
_cell.angle_alpha   90.00
_cell.angle_beta   90.00
_cell.angle_gamma   90.00
#
_symmetry.space_group_name_H-M   'P 1'
#
loop_
_entity.id
_entity.type
_entity.pdbx_description
1 polymer ?
#
loop_
_entity_poly.entity_id
_entity_poly.type
_entity_poly.pdbx_seq_one_letter_code
_entity_poly.pdbx_strand_id
1 'polypeptide(L)' 'MTKDPDHRQIYRFVRTLFHSAQLTAECAIITLVYIERLLNYAEMDLCPSNWRRVVLGAIMLASKVWDDQAVWNVD' A
#
# COMPACT_ATOMS: atom_id res chain seq x y z
N MET A 1 -8.62 -11.51 -21.12
CA MET A 1 -8.61 -10.15 -20.55
C MET A 1 -8.82 -10.24 -19.05
N THR A 2 -7.90 -9.72 -18.24
CA THR A 2 -8.07 -9.60 -16.79
C THR A 2 -9.10 -8.50 -16.49
N LYS A 3 -10.18 -8.86 -15.80
CA LYS A 3 -11.26 -7.94 -15.43
C LYS A 3 -10.80 -6.93 -14.38
N ASP A 4 -11.26 -5.69 -14.50
CA ASP A 4 -11.03 -4.67 -13.47
C ASP A 4 -11.54 -5.11 -12.10
N PRO A 5 -10.73 -4.92 -11.04
CA PRO A 5 -11.15 -5.25 -9.70
C PRO A 5 -12.28 -4.30 -9.25
N ASP A 6 -13.30 -4.84 -8.60
CA ASP A 6 -14.27 -4.01 -7.90
C ASP A 6 -13.65 -3.42 -6.61
N HIS A 7 -14.15 -2.26 -6.17
CA HIS A 7 -13.71 -1.59 -4.94
C HIS A 7 -13.76 -2.52 -3.72
N ARG A 8 -14.73 -3.45 -3.65
CA ARG A 8 -14.81 -4.43 -2.55
C ARG A 8 -13.64 -5.41 -2.56
N GLN A 9 -13.14 -5.79 -3.74
CA GLN A 9 -12.00 -6.67 -3.86
C GLN A 9 -10.71 -5.97 -3.43
N ILE A 10 -10.54 -4.72 -3.84
CA ILE A 10 -9.40 -3.88 -3.44
C ILE A 10 -9.43 -3.68 -1.92
N TYR A 11 -10.57 -3.26 -1.37
CA TYR A 11 -10.74 -3.06 0.07
C TYR A 11 -10.46 -4.33 0.88
N ARG A 12 -10.99 -5.48 0.46
CA ARG A 12 -10.74 -6.76 1.16
C ARG A 12 -9.26 -7.14 1.13
N PHE A 13 -8.58 -6.93 0.00
CA PHE A 13 -7.15 -7.18 -0.12
C PHE A 13 -6.35 -6.32 0.87
N VAL A 14 -6.56 -5.00 0.83
CA VAL A 14 -5.88 -4.07 1.74
C VAL A 14 -6.22 -4.38 3.20
N ARG A 15 -7.49 -4.55 3.54
CA ARG A 15 -7.94 -4.85 4.91
C ARG A 15 -7.31 -6.14 5.45
N THR A 16 -7.20 -7.18 4.62
CA THR A 16 -6.58 -8.45 5.03
C THR A 16 -5.12 -8.24 5.38
N LEU A 17 -4.37 -7.48 4.58
CA LEU A 17 -2.96 -7.18 4.86
C LEU A 17 -2.81 -6.35 6.15
N PHE A 18 -3.59 -5.28 6.29
CA PHE A 18 -3.54 -4.41 7.48
C PHE A 18 -3.92 -5.16 8.76
N HIS A 19 -4.92 -6.03 8.69
CA HIS A 19 -5.33 -6.83 9.83
C HIS A 19 -4.27 -7.86 10.21
N SER A 20 -3.74 -8.61 9.24
CA SER A 20 -2.74 -9.65 9.49
C SER A 20 -1.41 -9.10 9.99
N ALA A 21 -0.99 -7.93 9.49
CA ALA A 21 0.26 -7.29 9.88
C ALA A 21 0.09 -6.21 10.97
N GLN A 22 -1.12 -6.07 11.55
CA GLN A 22 -1.45 -5.09 12.59
C GLN A 22 -1.03 -3.65 12.26
N LEU A 23 -1.20 -3.25 11.00
CA LEU A 23 -0.77 -1.93 10.52
C LEU A 23 -1.74 -0.83 10.93
N THR A 24 -1.19 0.34 11.22
CA THR A 24 -1.94 1.51 11.69
C THR A 24 -2.43 2.39 10.53
N ALA A 25 -3.26 3.40 10.85
CA ALA A 25 -3.80 4.32 9.84
C ALA A 25 -2.71 5.17 9.16
N GLU A 26 -1.66 5.54 9.89
CA GLU A 26 -0.50 6.28 9.39
C GLU A 26 0.22 5.49 8.29
N CYS A 27 0.38 4.17 8.49
CA CYS A 27 0.93 3.29 7.47
C CYS A 27 0.06 3.26 6.19
N ALA A 28 -1.27 3.40 6.30
CA ALA A 28 -2.15 3.50 5.15
C ALA A 28 -1.95 4.80 4.37
N ILE A 29 -1.76 5.92 5.08
CA ILE A 29 -1.49 7.23 4.47
C ILE A 29 -0.15 7.17 3.70
N ILE A 30 0.90 6.64 4.32
CA ILE A 30 2.22 6.51 3.68
C ILE A 30 2.15 5.57 2.47
N THR A 31 1.40 4.46 2.57
CA THR A 31 1.16 3.55 1.45
C THR A 31 0.56 4.30 0.26
N LEU A 32 -0.47 5.13 0.49
CA LEU A 32 -1.10 5.90 -0.58
C LEU A 32 -0.12 6.86 -1.25
N VAL A 33 0.69 7.57 -0.45
CA VAL A 33 1.75 8.46 -0.96
C VAL A 33 2.76 7.69 -1.81
N TYR A 34 3.17 6.49 -1.40
CA TYR A 34 4.10 5.66 -2.17
C TYR A 34 3.50 5.16 -3.48
N ILE A 35 2.22 4.80 -3.51
CA ILE A 35 1.52 4.46 -4.75
C ILE A 35 1.53 5.66 -5.69
N GLU A 36 1.07 6.83 -5.22
CA GLU A 36 1.00 8.03 -6.05
C GLU A 36 2.37 8.43 -6.62
N ARG A 37 3.42 8.41 -5.79
CA ARG A 37 4.79 8.71 -6.24
C ARG A 37 5.30 7.72 -7.28
N LEU A 38 5.01 6.43 -7.09
CA LEU A 38 5.43 5.39 -8.05
C LEU A 38 4.75 5.59 -9.41
N LEU A 39 3.43 5.81 -9.43
CA LEU A 39 2.67 6.01 -10.66
C LEU A 39 3.18 7.24 -11.43
N ASN A 40 3.40 8.35 -10.72
CA ASN A 40 3.87 9.59 -11.33
C ASN A 40 5.33 9.48 -11.82
N TYR A 41 6.25 8.94 -11.02
CA TYR A 41 7.67 8.93 -11.37
C TYR A 41 8.04 7.85 -12.39
N ALA A 42 7.31 6.74 -12.41
CA ALA A 42 7.52 5.68 -13.38
C ALA A 42 6.58 5.80 -14.59
N GLU A 43 5.81 6.90 -14.69
CA GLU A 43 4.86 7.18 -15.76
C GLU A 43 3.98 5.96 -16.09
N MET A 44 3.42 5.35 -15.04
CA MET A 44 2.66 4.11 -15.15
C MET A 44 1.28 4.22 -14.51
N ASP A 45 0.35 3.44 -15.04
CA ASP A 45 -1.01 3.34 -14.52
C ASP A 45 -1.26 2.03 -13.76
N LEU A 46 -2.26 2.08 -12.87
CA LEU A 46 -2.81 0.88 -12.27
C LEU A 46 -3.73 0.16 -13.25
N CYS A 47 -3.40 -1.10 -13.50
CA CYS A 47 -4.13 -2.00 -14.37
C CYS A 47 -4.49 -3.29 -13.61
N PRO A 48 -5.46 -4.07 -14.08
CA PRO A 48 -5.87 -5.34 -13.46
C PRO A 48 -4.74 -6.34 -13.21
N SER A 49 -3.68 -6.27 -14.01
CA SER A 49 -2.51 -7.14 -13.96
C SER A 49 -1.46 -6.74 -12.91
N ASN A 50 -1.38 -5.45 -12.52
CA ASN A 50 -0.29 -4.94 -11.69
C ASN A 50 -0.74 -4.44 -10.29
N TRP A 51 -2.01 -4.07 -10.11
CA TRP A 51 -2.44 -3.32 -8.91
C TRP A 51 -2.13 -4.03 -7.59
N ARG A 52 -2.30 -5.35 -7.53
CA ARG A 52 -2.01 -6.12 -6.30
C ARG A 52 -0.55 -6.04 -5.92
N ARG A 53 0.34 -6.11 -6.91
CA ARG A 53 1.80 -6.07 -6.69
C ARG A 53 2.23 -4.68 -6.28
N VAL A 54 1.70 -3.65 -6.93
CA VAL A 54 1.96 -2.24 -6.59
C VAL A 54 1.50 -1.93 -5.17
N VAL A 55 0.24 -2.27 -4.84
CA VAL A 55 -0.33 -2.04 -3.50
C VAL A 55 0.44 -2.82 -2.43
N LEU A 56 0.74 -4.10 -2.66
CA LEU A 56 1.51 -4.91 -1.72
C LEU A 56 2.91 -4.32 -1.48
N GLY A 57 3.63 -3.97 -2.55
CA GLY A 57 4.96 -3.39 -2.46
C GLY A 57 4.95 -2.06 -1.70
N ALA A 58 3.98 -1.20 -1.97
CA ALA A 58 3.82 0.07 -1.26
C ALA A 58 3.53 -0.15 0.23
N ILE A 59 2.66 -1.11 0.59
CA ILE A 59 2.37 -1.46 1.99
C ILE A 59 3.63 -1.96 2.70
N MET A 60 4.40 -2.85 2.08
CA MET A 60 5.62 -3.40 2.68
C MET A 60 6.69 -2.33 2.91
N LEU A 61 6.83 -1.38 1.99
CA LEU A 61 7.73 -0.24 2.15
C LEU A 61 7.23 0.70 3.27
N ALA A 62 5.93 1.03 3.26
CA ALA A 62 5.33 1.92 4.24
C ALA A 62 5.41 1.35 5.66
N SER A 63 5.11 0.05 5.84
CA SER A 63 5.14 -0.60 7.15
C SER A 63 6.53 -0.61 7.74
N LYS A 64 7.55 -0.83 6.91
CA LYS A 64 8.95 -0.83 7.35
C LYS A 64 9.40 0.57 7.76
N VAL A 65 9.15 1.56 6.92
CA VAL A 65 9.56 2.95 7.19
C VAL A 65 8.86 3.49 8.44
N TRP A 66 7.57 3.18 8.60
CA TRP A 66 6.83 3.60 9.78
C TRP A 66 7.33 2.94 11.06
N ASP A 67 7.64 1.65 11.03
CA ASP A 67 8.20 0.93 12.19
C ASP A 67 9.57 1.51 12.57
N ASP A 68 10.44 1.77 11.60
CA ASP A 68 11.73 2.43 11.83
C ASP A 68 11.54 3.81 12.48
N GLN A 69 10.60 4.64 11.98
CA GLN A 69 10.30 5.98 12.54
C GLN A 69 9.63 5.94 13.93
N ALA A 70 8.82 4.92 14.21
CA ALA A 70 8.19 4.75 15.52
C ALA A 70 9.23 4.50 16.63
N VAL A 71 10.36 3.85 16.31
CA VAL A 71 11.49 3.65 17.23
C VAL A 71 12.28 4.94 17.49
N TRP A 72 12.15 5.98 16.66
CA TRP A 72 12.79 7.28 16.91
C TRP A 72 11.86 8.30 17.60
N ASN A 73 10.57 7.99 17.72
CA ASN A 73 9.58 8.82 18.44
C ASN A 73 9.46 8.44 19.93
N VAL A 74 10.42 7.71 20.50
CA VAL A 74 10.44 7.34 21.94
C VAL A 74 11.11 8.39 22.83
N ASP A 75 11.39 9.58 22.31
CA ASP A 75 11.78 10.76 23.10
C ASP A 75 10.63 11.78 23.21
#